data_AF-A0A2S6HXD3-F1
#
_entry.id   AF-A0A2S6HXD3-F1
#
_cell.length_a   1.000
_cell.length_b   1.000
_cell.length_c   1.000
_cell.angle_alpha   90.00
_cell.angle_beta   90.00
_cell.angle_gamma   90.00
#
_symmetry.space_group_name_H-M   'P 1'
#
loop_
_entity.id
_entity.type
_entity.pdbx_description
1 polymer ?
#
loop_
_entity_poly.entity_id
_entity_poly.type
_entity_poly.pdbx_seq_one_letter_code
_entity_poly.pdbx_strand_id
1 'polypeptide(L)'
;MTQALVHIALVVKDYDEAIDFYTKKLHFNLIEDTYQPEQDKRWVVVSPPGAYGTTVLLAKASKPVQEPFIGNQAGGRVFLFLGTDDFYRDFEEMKQLGITFIREPKVQDYGIVAVFEDLYGNLWDLVQFHEGHPMADRVVRKETALADTIKDQTSRALWEVKNVIDCVPDELWNKEYCKMPCWKHIYHMLHSLDLWFINPRDKEYGEPEIHEKDLNNLDAVSVKQLTREEINHYYEKINRKLADYLLKLTDDELTCMPGDCEYNRFTLVLAQFRHLHTHMGMVMGFIIADTGLWPRVLGLENPVPTEEYSKYF
;
A
#
# COMPACT_ATOMS: atom_id res chain seq x y z
N MET A 1 14.54 -19.73 13.14
CA MET A 1 14.81 -18.95 14.36
C MET A 1 14.92 -17.49 13.94
N THR A 2 14.15 -16.60 14.54
CA THR A 2 14.15 -15.16 14.19
C THR A 2 14.97 -14.39 15.21
N GLN A 3 15.94 -13.60 14.76
CA GLN A 3 16.79 -12.75 15.60
C GLN A 3 17.00 -11.40 14.90
N ALA A 4 17.12 -10.32 15.67
CA ALA A 4 17.36 -8.97 15.16
C ALA A 4 18.21 -8.16 16.14
N LEU A 5 19.01 -7.24 15.62
CA LEU A 5 19.64 -6.17 16.41
C LEU A 5 18.61 -5.04 16.55
N VAL A 6 18.04 -4.85 17.73
CA VAL A 6 16.92 -3.90 17.94
C VAL A 6 17.40 -2.47 18.14
N HIS A 7 18.42 -2.29 18.98
CA HIS A 7 18.98 -0.98 19.31
C HIS A 7 20.51 -1.00 19.16
N ILE A 8 21.07 0.12 18.71
CA ILE A 8 22.47 0.46 18.92
C ILE A 8 22.57 1.64 19.89
N ALA A 9 23.46 1.54 20.88
CA ALA A 9 23.64 2.61 21.85
C ALA A 9 24.60 3.69 21.31
N LEU A 10 24.18 4.95 21.40
CA LEU A 10 24.99 6.13 21.14
C LEU A 10 25.21 6.86 22.47
N VAL A 11 26.47 7.05 22.87
CA VAL A 11 26.77 7.77 24.12
C VAL A 11 26.66 9.27 23.86
N VAL A 12 25.73 9.92 24.58
CA VAL A 12 25.44 11.35 24.41
C VAL A 12 25.83 12.14 25.65
N LYS A 13 26.08 13.45 25.48
CA LYS A 13 26.35 14.36 26.58
C LYS A 13 25.06 14.76 27.30
N ASP A 14 24.03 15.04 26.53
CA ASP A 14 22.72 15.43 27.03
C ASP A 14 21.59 14.85 26.19
N TYR A 15 20.45 14.56 26.83
CA TYR A 15 19.31 13.97 26.13
C TYR A 15 18.62 14.98 25.22
N ASP A 16 18.35 16.19 25.70
CA ASP A 16 17.52 17.15 24.97
C ASP A 16 18.27 17.74 23.78
N GLU A 17 19.57 17.99 23.93
CA GLU A 17 20.45 18.40 22.83
C GLU A 17 20.50 17.34 21.72
N ALA A 18 20.65 16.07 22.10
CA ALA A 18 20.68 14.97 21.14
C ALA A 18 19.31 14.77 20.48
N ILE A 19 18.21 14.77 21.24
CA ILE A 19 16.85 14.67 20.69
C ILE A 19 16.60 15.80 19.69
N ASP A 20 16.93 17.04 20.03
CA ASP A 20 16.73 18.19 19.14
C ASP A 20 17.52 18.02 17.84
N PHE A 21 18.80 17.64 17.91
CA PHE A 21 19.59 17.39 16.71
C PHE A 21 18.99 16.28 15.84
N TYR A 22 18.74 15.10 16.41
CA TYR A 22 18.26 13.94 15.65
C TYR A 22 16.86 14.16 15.07
N THR A 23 15.96 14.81 15.82
CA THR A 23 14.57 15.02 15.36
C THR A 23 14.40 16.24 14.46
N LYS A 24 15.16 17.32 14.67
CA LYS A 24 15.00 18.58 13.92
C LYS A 24 15.91 18.70 12.72
N LYS A 25 17.12 18.11 12.76
CA LYS A 25 18.07 18.19 11.65
C LYS A 25 18.10 16.95 10.77
N LEU A 26 17.97 15.76 11.38
CA LEU A 26 17.94 14.49 10.64
C LEU A 26 16.52 13.95 10.44
N HIS A 27 15.50 14.65 10.94
CA HIS A 27 14.08 14.27 10.84
C HIS A 27 13.75 12.89 11.42
N PHE A 28 14.55 12.40 12.38
CA PHE A 28 14.25 11.14 13.03
C PHE A 28 12.98 11.28 13.88
N ASN A 29 12.24 10.19 13.97
CA ASN A 29 11.12 10.07 14.89
C ASN A 29 11.64 9.77 16.30
N LEU A 30 11.13 10.49 17.29
CA LEU A 30 11.28 10.12 18.69
C LEU A 30 10.31 8.99 18.99
N ILE A 31 10.83 7.77 19.10
CA ILE A 31 10.03 6.55 19.30
C ILE A 31 9.65 6.38 20.77
N GLU A 32 10.59 6.65 21.66
CA GLU A 32 10.39 6.55 23.09
C GLU A 32 11.22 7.59 23.83
N ASP A 33 10.66 8.12 24.91
CA ASP A 33 11.34 8.99 25.88
C ASP A 33 10.73 8.78 27.26
N THR A 34 11.21 7.76 27.95
CA THR A 34 10.64 7.30 29.23
C THR A 34 11.61 7.51 30.38
N TYR A 35 11.21 8.20 31.44
CA TYR A 35 12.02 8.31 32.67
C TYR A 35 12.03 6.98 33.44
N GLN A 36 13.23 6.55 33.86
CA GLN A 36 13.49 5.33 34.62
C GLN A 36 13.99 5.67 36.03
N PRO A 37 13.10 5.68 37.06
CA PRO A 37 13.44 6.15 38.41
C PRO A 37 14.56 5.36 39.09
N GLU A 38 14.61 4.04 38.89
CA GLU A 38 15.61 3.16 39.54
C GLU A 38 17.05 3.48 39.15
N GLN A 39 17.24 4.10 37.98
CA GLN A 39 18.56 4.39 37.42
C GLN A 39 18.76 5.90 37.21
N ASP A 40 17.79 6.72 37.62
CA ASP A 40 17.78 8.18 37.45
C ASP A 40 18.20 8.61 36.03
N LYS A 41 17.55 8.01 35.02
CA LYS A 41 17.89 8.23 33.60
C LYS A 41 16.66 8.18 32.71
N ARG A 42 16.79 8.63 31.46
CA ARG A 42 15.76 8.47 30.42
C ARG A 42 16.13 7.32 29.49
N TRP A 43 15.12 6.58 29.03
CA TRP A 43 15.21 5.65 27.93
C TRP A 43 14.72 6.36 26.67
N VAL A 44 15.67 6.79 25.85
CA VAL A 44 15.40 7.65 24.70
C VAL A 44 15.78 6.93 23.42
N VAL A 45 14.80 6.67 22.57
CA VAL A 45 14.98 5.92 21.32
C VAL A 45 14.54 6.79 20.15
N VAL A 46 15.42 6.92 19.15
CA VAL A 46 15.12 7.62 17.88
C VAL A 46 15.32 6.69 16.69
N SER A 47 14.61 6.96 15.60
CA SER A 47 14.67 6.17 14.37
C SER A 47 14.54 7.05 13.13
N PRO A 48 15.24 6.76 12.01
CA PRO A 48 14.97 7.38 10.74
C PRO A 48 13.48 7.28 10.35
N PRO A 49 12.94 8.26 9.61
CA PRO A 49 11.56 8.21 9.15
C PRO A 49 11.34 7.00 8.24
N GLY A 50 10.19 6.31 8.41
CA GLY A 50 9.83 5.13 7.63
C GLY A 50 10.63 3.84 7.95
N ALA A 51 11.61 3.89 8.85
CA ALA A 51 12.42 2.72 9.18
C ALA A 51 11.68 1.73 10.13
N TYR A 52 11.73 0.44 9.79
CA TYR A 52 11.30 -0.68 10.64
C TYR A 52 12.51 -1.47 11.21
N GLY A 53 13.71 -0.91 11.06
CA GLY A 53 15.00 -1.56 11.36
C GLY A 53 15.54 -1.27 12.77
N THR A 54 16.86 -1.41 12.91
CA THR A 54 17.57 -1.06 14.15
C THR A 54 17.41 0.42 14.47
N THR A 55 17.12 0.73 15.73
CA THR A 55 16.96 2.10 16.23
C THR A 55 18.19 2.56 17.01
N VAL A 56 18.31 3.87 17.24
CA VAL A 56 19.39 4.45 18.05
C VAL A 56 18.87 4.74 19.45
N LEU A 57 19.49 4.09 20.45
CA LEU A 57 19.29 4.38 21.86
C LEU A 57 20.26 5.49 22.27
N LEU A 58 19.74 6.68 22.57
CA LEU A 58 20.53 7.79 23.10
C LEU A 58 20.82 7.52 24.58
N ALA A 59 22.07 7.22 24.92
CA ALA A 59 22.50 6.83 26.25
C ALA A 59 23.38 7.93 26.86
N LYS A 60 22.82 8.76 27.75
CA LYS A 60 23.59 9.83 28.40
C LYS A 60 24.73 9.27 29.22
N ALA A 61 25.93 9.82 29.05
CA ALA A 61 27.08 9.50 29.89
C ALA A 61 26.77 9.84 31.35
N SER A 62 26.82 8.84 32.22
CA SER A 62 26.56 8.95 33.67
C SER A 62 27.80 8.65 34.52
N LYS A 63 28.90 8.20 33.90
CA LYS A 63 30.16 7.89 34.56
C LYS A 63 31.33 8.54 33.82
N PRO A 64 32.38 9.01 34.51
CA PRO A 64 33.55 9.65 33.87
C PRO A 64 34.22 8.79 32.79
N VAL A 65 34.18 7.45 32.91
CA VAL A 65 34.73 6.53 31.91
C VAL A 65 33.99 6.59 30.56
N GLN A 66 32.76 7.08 30.53
CA GLN A 66 31.93 7.16 29.32
C GLN A 66 32.15 8.46 28.55
N GLU A 67 32.57 9.53 29.22
CA GLU A 67 32.75 10.86 28.62
C GLU A 67 33.69 10.86 27.40
N PRO A 68 34.84 10.14 27.40
CA PRO A 68 35.73 10.09 26.25
C PRO A 68 35.15 9.40 25.00
N PHE A 69 34.01 8.71 25.15
CA PHE A 69 33.34 8.04 24.04
C PHE A 69 32.32 8.94 23.34
N ILE A 70 31.95 10.09 23.90
CA ILE A 70 31.04 11.04 23.23
C ILE A 70 31.74 11.55 21.96
N GLY A 71 31.17 11.26 20.79
CA GLY A 71 31.78 11.60 19.49
C GLY A 71 32.85 10.60 19.01
N ASN A 72 33.08 9.52 19.75
CA ASN A 72 34.14 8.56 19.47
C ASN A 72 33.66 7.10 19.61
N GLN A 73 32.41 6.84 19.23
CA GLN A 73 31.76 5.53 19.33
C GLN A 73 32.53 4.42 18.60
N ALA A 74 33.12 4.75 17.46
CA ALA A 74 33.81 3.80 16.58
C ALA A 74 35.33 4.05 16.48
N GLY A 75 35.92 4.80 17.40
CA GLY A 75 37.37 5.05 17.39
C GLY A 75 37.85 5.85 16.15
N GLY A 76 37.05 6.83 15.70
CA GLY A 76 37.34 7.65 14.51
C GLY A 76 37.00 7.00 13.16
N ARG A 77 36.35 5.83 13.13
CA ARG A 77 35.77 5.25 11.91
C ARG A 77 34.35 5.79 11.68
N VAL A 78 33.85 5.61 10.45
CA VAL A 78 32.41 5.70 10.18
C VAL A 78 31.68 4.74 11.11
N PHE A 79 30.74 5.28 11.88
CA PHE A 79 30.00 4.54 12.90
C PHE A 79 28.70 3.97 12.33
N LEU A 80 27.90 4.79 11.66
CA LEU A 80 26.55 4.44 11.22
C LEU A 80 26.34 4.75 9.75
N PHE A 81 25.36 4.05 9.15
CA PHE A 81 25.02 4.16 7.73
C PHE A 81 23.54 4.50 7.63
N LEU A 82 23.24 5.69 7.12
CA LEU A 82 21.90 6.18 6.87
C LEU A 82 21.57 5.98 5.39
N GLY A 83 20.74 4.98 5.12
CA GLY A 83 20.23 4.73 3.79
C GLY A 83 19.09 5.69 3.41
N THR A 84 19.04 6.15 2.17
CA THR A 84 17.97 6.99 1.62
C THR A 84 17.47 6.51 0.25
N ASP A 85 16.22 6.85 -0.07
CA ASP A 85 15.59 6.67 -1.38
C ASP A 85 15.93 7.79 -2.37
N ASP A 86 16.31 8.98 -1.89
CA ASP A 86 16.73 10.13 -2.70
C ASP A 86 17.91 10.84 -2.04
N PHE A 87 19.10 10.58 -2.59
CA PHE A 87 20.35 11.09 -2.04
C PHE A 87 20.44 12.61 -2.05
N TYR A 88 20.11 13.25 -3.18
CA TYR A 88 20.37 14.68 -3.34
C TYR A 88 19.34 15.53 -2.60
N ARG A 89 18.10 15.06 -2.45
CA ARG A 89 17.09 15.68 -1.57
C ARG A 89 17.63 15.79 -0.15
N ASP A 90 18.01 14.66 0.44
CA ASP A 90 18.42 14.61 1.84
C ASP A 90 19.77 15.31 2.06
N PHE A 91 20.73 15.14 1.14
CA PHE A 91 22.03 15.79 1.22
C PHE A 91 21.92 17.33 1.25
N GLU A 92 21.13 17.91 0.33
CA GLU A 92 20.97 19.36 0.25
C GLU A 92 20.18 19.92 1.45
N GLU A 93 19.13 19.22 1.89
CA GLU A 93 18.36 19.61 3.08
C GLU A 93 19.23 19.58 4.34
N MET A 94 19.99 18.50 4.56
CA MET A 94 20.90 18.38 5.69
C MET A 94 21.95 19.51 5.71
N LYS A 95 22.51 19.88 4.55
CA LYS A 95 23.41 21.03 4.45
C LYS A 95 22.73 22.34 4.81
N GLN A 96 21.49 22.56 4.34
CA GLN A 96 20.72 23.76 4.68
C GLN A 96 20.41 23.85 6.18
N LEU A 97 20.21 22.70 6.84
CA LEU A 97 20.02 22.59 8.30
C LEU A 97 21.34 22.65 9.10
N GLY A 98 22.46 22.90 8.41
CA GLY A 98 23.77 23.12 9.01
C GLY A 98 24.47 21.85 9.47
N ILE A 99 24.17 20.69 8.87
CA ILE A 99 24.95 19.46 9.04
C ILE A 99 26.26 19.58 8.25
N THR A 100 27.37 19.18 8.87
CA THR A 100 28.71 19.25 8.26
C THR A 100 29.02 17.95 7.52
N PHE A 101 29.22 18.04 6.21
CA PHE A 101 29.75 16.95 5.41
C PHE A 101 31.27 17.04 5.32
N ILE A 102 31.97 16.04 5.85
CA ILE A 102 33.43 15.94 5.81
C ILE A 102 33.95 15.26 4.53
N ARG A 103 33.07 14.59 3.80
CA ARG A 103 33.35 14.05 2.46
C ARG A 103 32.16 14.32 1.56
N GLU A 104 32.42 15.02 0.47
CA GLU A 104 31.45 15.33 -0.58
C GLU A 104 30.92 14.06 -1.26
N PRO A 105 29.75 14.13 -1.92
CA PRO A 105 29.14 13.03 -2.63
C PRO A 105 30.09 12.36 -3.63
N LYS A 106 30.15 11.03 -3.57
CA LYS A 106 30.94 10.21 -4.47
C LYS A 106 30.13 9.01 -4.95
N VAL A 107 30.13 8.82 -6.27
CA VAL A 107 29.58 7.61 -6.89
C VAL A 107 30.57 6.45 -6.72
N GLN A 108 30.03 5.30 -6.34
CA GLN A 108 30.72 4.03 -6.13
C GLN A 108 29.92 2.90 -6.80
N ASP A 109 30.51 1.72 -6.90
CA ASP A 109 29.87 0.55 -7.54
C ASP A 109 28.58 0.11 -6.85
N TYR A 110 28.39 0.43 -5.57
CA TYR A 110 27.19 0.09 -4.79
C TYR A 110 26.14 1.20 -4.76
N GLY A 111 26.47 2.44 -5.15
CA GLY A 111 25.58 3.59 -5.00
C GLY A 111 26.31 4.92 -4.91
N ILE A 112 25.63 5.95 -4.43
CA ILE A 112 26.20 7.25 -4.10
C ILE A 112 26.31 7.40 -2.59
N VAL A 113 27.43 7.97 -2.11
CA VAL A 113 27.72 8.12 -0.69
C VAL A 113 28.34 9.49 -0.37
N ALA A 114 28.01 10.06 0.78
CA ALA A 114 28.73 11.18 1.40
C ALA A 114 28.89 10.91 2.90
N VAL A 115 29.86 11.58 3.54
CA VAL A 115 30.13 11.40 4.97
C VAL A 115 29.87 12.68 5.73
N PHE A 116 29.00 12.62 6.75
CA PHE A 116 28.69 13.74 7.62
C PHE A 116 29.01 13.45 9.08
N GLU A 117 29.04 14.52 9.88
CA GLU A 117 29.22 14.50 11.32
C GLU A 117 27.90 14.76 12.06
N ASP A 118 27.59 13.95 13.07
CA ASP A 118 26.52 14.29 14.03
C ASP A 118 26.95 15.42 14.98
N LEU A 119 26.08 15.84 15.91
CA LEU A 119 26.38 16.93 16.85
C LEU A 119 27.65 16.73 17.71
N TYR A 120 28.13 15.49 17.84
CA TYR A 120 29.30 15.15 18.64
C TYR A 120 30.51 14.76 17.77
N GLY A 121 30.39 14.82 16.44
CA GLY A 121 31.47 14.47 15.51
C GLY A 121 31.53 12.98 15.15
N ASN A 122 30.50 12.18 15.47
CA ASN A 122 30.44 10.82 14.94
C ASN A 122 30.24 10.86 13.44
N LEU A 123 30.97 10.00 12.74
CA LEU A 123 30.92 9.91 11.29
C LEU A 123 29.80 8.98 10.84
N TRP A 124 28.99 9.47 9.91
CA TRP A 124 27.89 8.74 9.29
C TRP A 124 28.04 8.75 7.77
N ASP A 125 27.79 7.60 7.14
CA ASP A 125 27.58 7.56 5.69
C ASP A 125 26.10 7.85 5.40
N LEU A 126 25.80 8.89 4.61
CA LEU A 126 24.54 8.99 3.87
C LEU A 126 24.71 8.20 2.59
N VAL A 127 23.83 7.26 2.28
CA VAL A 127 23.98 6.36 1.13
C VAL A 127 22.66 6.09 0.42
N GLN A 128 22.65 6.19 -0.91
CA GLN A 128 21.60 5.64 -1.75
C GLN A 128 22.20 4.50 -2.58
N PHE A 129 21.69 3.29 -2.39
CA PHE A 129 22.15 2.12 -3.10
C PHE A 129 21.57 2.07 -4.52
N HIS A 130 22.33 1.51 -5.46
CA HIS A 130 21.80 1.19 -6.78
C HIS A 130 20.68 0.16 -6.69
N GLU A 131 19.75 0.21 -7.64
CA GLU A 131 18.71 -0.79 -7.75
C GLU A 131 19.32 -2.19 -7.96
N GLY A 132 18.79 -3.18 -7.24
CA GLY A 132 19.26 -4.57 -7.27
C GLY A 132 20.44 -4.87 -6.32
N HIS A 133 21.00 -3.85 -5.64
CA HIS A 133 21.97 -4.10 -4.58
C HIS A 133 21.27 -4.67 -3.33
N PRO A 134 21.81 -5.71 -2.65
CA PRO A 134 21.12 -6.35 -1.52
C PRO A 134 20.78 -5.43 -0.34
N MET A 135 21.50 -4.31 -0.18
CA MET A 135 21.22 -3.32 0.85
C MET A 135 20.12 -2.32 0.46
N ALA A 136 19.79 -2.19 -0.83
CA ALA A 136 18.69 -1.32 -1.26
C ALA A 136 17.36 -1.74 -0.64
N ASP A 137 17.10 -3.06 -0.59
CA ASP A 137 15.89 -3.64 -0.01
C ASP A 137 15.77 -3.46 1.52
N ARG A 138 16.88 -3.08 2.18
CA ARG A 138 16.87 -2.74 3.62
C ARG A 138 16.54 -1.27 3.89
N VAL A 139 16.65 -0.41 2.88
CA VAL A 139 16.41 1.04 2.97
C VAL A 139 14.99 1.33 2.52
N VAL A 140 14.68 0.93 1.29
CA VAL A 140 13.34 1.02 0.73
C VAL A 140 12.77 -0.38 0.85
N ARG A 141 11.75 -0.55 1.70
CA ARG A 141 10.94 -1.77 1.63
C ARG A 141 10.31 -1.79 0.24
N LYS A 142 10.79 -2.66 -0.64
CA LYS A 142 10.00 -3.18 -1.76
C LYS A 142 8.94 -4.14 -1.22
N GLU A 143 8.17 -3.72 -0.22
CA GLU A 143 6.85 -4.29 -0.03
C GLU A 143 6.01 -3.60 -1.09
N THR A 144 5.62 -4.32 -2.15
CA THR A 144 4.47 -3.86 -2.91
C THR A 144 3.35 -3.75 -1.88
N ALA A 145 2.90 -2.54 -1.59
CA ALA A 145 1.86 -2.33 -0.58
C ALA A 145 0.72 -3.29 -0.91
N LEU A 146 0.18 -3.97 0.10
CA LEU A 146 -0.98 -4.84 -0.12
C LEU A 146 -2.12 -4.05 -0.76
N ALA A 147 -2.23 -2.75 -0.45
CA ALA A 147 -3.12 -1.81 -1.11
C ALA A 147 -2.81 -1.63 -2.60
N ASP A 148 -1.54 -1.52 -3.00
CA ASP A 148 -1.15 -1.46 -4.43
C ASP A 148 -1.48 -2.77 -5.16
N THR A 149 -1.27 -3.91 -4.49
CA THR A 149 -1.67 -5.23 -5.01
C THR A 149 -3.18 -5.28 -5.20
N ILE A 150 -3.96 -4.89 -4.19
CA ILE A 150 -5.42 -4.84 -4.27
C ILE A 150 -5.87 -3.89 -5.39
N LYS A 151 -5.20 -2.75 -5.56
CA LYS A 151 -5.50 -1.80 -6.63
C LYS A 151 -5.29 -2.43 -8.01
N ASP A 152 -4.12 -3.02 -8.27
CA ASP A 152 -3.84 -3.70 -9.54
C ASP A 152 -4.82 -4.84 -9.80
N GLN A 153 -5.05 -5.71 -8.83
CA GLN A 153 -5.96 -6.85 -8.97
C GLN A 153 -7.42 -6.39 -9.18
N THR A 154 -7.84 -5.29 -8.54
CA THR A 154 -9.18 -4.73 -8.76
C THR A 154 -9.31 -4.12 -10.16
N SER A 155 -8.29 -3.39 -10.64
CA SER A 155 -8.27 -2.86 -12.01
C SER A 155 -8.35 -3.95 -13.06
N ARG A 156 -7.64 -5.07 -12.87
CA ARG A 156 -7.71 -6.25 -13.74
C ARG A 156 -9.09 -6.89 -13.72
N ALA A 157 -9.64 -7.14 -12.53
CA ALA A 157 -10.98 -7.74 -12.40
C ALA A 157 -12.08 -6.86 -13.03
N LEU A 158 -12.00 -5.53 -12.87
CA LEU A 158 -12.95 -4.61 -13.51
C LEU A 158 -12.83 -4.64 -15.04
N TRP A 159 -11.61 -4.68 -15.57
CA TRP A 159 -11.39 -4.86 -17.01
C TRP A 159 -12.03 -6.16 -17.52
N GLU A 160 -11.86 -7.27 -16.78
CA GLU A 160 -12.45 -8.57 -17.15
C GLU A 160 -13.98 -8.52 -17.13
N VAL A 161 -14.57 -7.92 -16.10
CA VAL A 161 -16.01 -7.69 -16.01
C VAL A 161 -16.50 -6.93 -17.24
N LYS A 162 -15.81 -5.85 -17.63
CA LYS A 162 -16.18 -5.08 -18.81
C LYS A 162 -16.08 -5.90 -20.09
N ASN A 163 -14.99 -6.65 -20.26
CA ASN A 163 -14.82 -7.50 -21.43
C ASN A 163 -15.93 -8.57 -21.50
N VAL A 164 -16.28 -9.21 -20.37
CA VAL A 164 -17.36 -10.20 -20.31
C VAL A 164 -18.69 -9.58 -20.69
N ILE A 165 -19.04 -8.39 -20.18
CA ILE A 165 -20.26 -7.67 -20.57
C ILE A 165 -20.27 -7.39 -22.09
N ASP A 166 -19.13 -6.96 -22.64
CA ASP A 166 -18.97 -6.67 -24.07
C ASP A 166 -18.96 -7.90 -24.98
N CYS A 167 -18.78 -9.10 -24.39
CA CYS A 167 -18.81 -10.37 -25.08
C CYS A 167 -20.20 -11.01 -25.14
N VAL A 168 -21.17 -10.55 -24.32
CA VAL A 168 -22.55 -11.05 -24.33
C VAL A 168 -23.22 -10.62 -25.64
N PRO A 169 -23.64 -11.53 -26.53
CA PRO A 169 -24.42 -11.19 -27.72
C PRO A 169 -25.80 -10.64 -27.38
N ASP A 170 -26.41 -9.87 -28.28
CA ASP A 170 -27.72 -9.25 -28.04
C ASP A 170 -28.83 -10.29 -27.89
N GLU A 171 -28.75 -11.40 -28.61
CA GLU A 171 -29.67 -12.53 -28.48
C GLU A 171 -29.63 -13.20 -27.10
N LEU A 172 -28.51 -13.10 -26.38
CA LEU A 172 -28.38 -13.69 -25.04
C LEU A 172 -28.83 -12.73 -23.94
N TRP A 173 -28.90 -11.43 -24.21
CA TRP A 173 -29.14 -10.40 -23.21
C TRP A 173 -30.39 -10.68 -22.35
N ASN A 174 -31.50 -11.01 -23.02
CA ASN A 174 -32.78 -11.34 -22.40
C ASN A 174 -33.03 -12.85 -22.29
N LYS A 175 -32.10 -13.70 -22.73
CA LYS A 175 -32.24 -15.16 -22.61
C LYS A 175 -32.18 -15.56 -21.14
N GLU A 176 -33.10 -16.44 -20.74
CA GLU A 176 -33.19 -16.91 -19.36
C GLU A 176 -32.22 -18.05 -19.06
N TYR A 177 -31.49 -17.90 -17.97
CA TYR A 177 -30.66 -18.91 -17.34
C TYR A 177 -31.09 -19.06 -15.89
N CYS A 178 -31.49 -20.28 -15.50
CA CYS A 178 -32.09 -20.54 -14.20
C CYS A 178 -33.30 -19.61 -13.90
N LYS A 179 -34.16 -19.37 -14.91
CA LYS A 179 -35.34 -18.48 -14.86
C LYS A 179 -35.04 -16.98 -14.77
N MET A 180 -33.78 -16.58 -14.77
CA MET A 180 -33.38 -15.16 -14.74
C MET A 180 -32.71 -14.77 -16.05
N PRO A 181 -33.03 -13.59 -16.63
CA PRO A 181 -32.37 -13.15 -17.86
C PRO A 181 -30.88 -12.88 -17.62
N CYS A 182 -30.04 -13.05 -18.66
CA CYS A 182 -28.59 -12.87 -18.57
C CYS A 182 -28.19 -11.52 -17.95
N TRP A 183 -28.84 -10.42 -18.35
CA TRP A 183 -28.57 -9.09 -17.80
C TRP A 183 -28.77 -9.01 -16.28
N LYS A 184 -29.65 -9.85 -15.70
CA LYS A 184 -29.91 -9.83 -14.26
C LYS A 184 -28.79 -10.46 -13.46
N HIS A 185 -28.11 -11.48 -14.01
CA HIS A 185 -26.89 -12.04 -13.42
C HIS A 185 -25.76 -11.00 -13.39
N ILE A 186 -25.63 -10.23 -14.47
CA ILE A 186 -24.66 -9.12 -14.56
C ILE A 186 -25.01 -8.03 -13.55
N TYR A 187 -26.29 -7.63 -13.48
CA TYR A 187 -26.74 -6.61 -12.55
C TYR A 187 -26.52 -7.03 -11.08
N HIS A 188 -26.87 -8.26 -10.71
CA HIS A 188 -26.63 -8.81 -9.37
C HIS A 188 -25.15 -8.71 -8.97
N MET A 189 -24.27 -9.11 -9.88
CA MET A 189 -22.83 -9.06 -9.69
C MET A 189 -22.33 -7.63 -9.46
N LEU A 190 -22.73 -6.68 -10.32
CA LEU A 190 -22.35 -5.28 -10.20
C LEU A 190 -22.92 -4.60 -8.95
N HIS A 191 -24.18 -4.88 -8.60
CA HIS A 191 -24.82 -4.32 -7.42
C HIS A 191 -24.16 -4.79 -6.13
N SER A 192 -23.83 -6.09 -6.03
CA SER A 192 -23.07 -6.61 -4.90
C SER A 192 -21.72 -5.92 -4.78
N LEU A 193 -20.99 -5.76 -5.88
CA LEU A 193 -19.70 -5.07 -5.90
C LEU A 193 -19.83 -3.62 -5.42
N ASP A 194 -20.83 -2.88 -5.89
CA ASP A 194 -21.07 -1.48 -5.51
C ASP A 194 -21.37 -1.30 -4.01
N LEU A 195 -22.20 -2.19 -3.45
CA LEU A 195 -22.65 -2.13 -2.06
C LEU A 195 -21.60 -2.66 -1.09
N TRP A 196 -20.97 -3.80 -1.37
CA TRP A 196 -20.21 -4.55 -0.38
C TRP A 196 -18.70 -4.29 -0.42
N PHE A 197 -18.13 -3.79 -1.52
CA PHE A 197 -16.67 -3.66 -1.63
C PHE A 197 -16.08 -2.64 -0.64
N ILE A 198 -16.78 -1.54 -0.39
CA ILE A 198 -16.30 -0.46 0.48
C ILE A 198 -16.88 -0.58 1.89
N ASN A 199 -18.20 -0.54 2.02
CA ASN A 199 -18.89 -0.62 3.30
C ASN A 199 -20.38 -1.00 3.10
N PRO A 200 -20.78 -2.25 3.36
CA PRO A 200 -22.18 -2.69 3.23
C PRO A 200 -23.09 -2.18 4.36
N ARG A 201 -22.57 -1.37 5.29
CA ARG A 201 -23.31 -0.75 6.40
C ARG A 201 -23.34 0.77 6.29
N ASP A 202 -22.85 1.32 5.18
CA ASP A 202 -22.87 2.75 4.94
C ASP A 202 -24.32 3.27 4.88
N LYS A 203 -24.67 4.13 5.83
CA LYS A 203 -26.00 4.74 5.94
C LYS A 203 -26.26 5.76 4.83
N GLU A 204 -25.21 6.25 4.19
CA GLU A 204 -25.27 7.19 3.07
C GLU A 204 -25.27 6.49 1.72
N TYR A 205 -25.14 5.15 1.67
CA TYR A 205 -25.26 4.41 0.43
C TYR A 205 -26.65 4.63 -0.19
N GLY A 206 -26.65 5.23 -1.38
CA GLY A 206 -27.84 5.37 -2.21
C GLY A 206 -27.88 4.32 -3.30
N GLU A 207 -29.01 3.63 -3.45
CA GLU A 207 -29.24 2.71 -4.56
C GLU A 207 -29.11 3.43 -5.92
N PRO A 208 -28.57 2.78 -6.96
CA PRO A 208 -28.47 3.40 -8.27
C PRO A 208 -29.87 3.62 -8.85
N GLU A 209 -30.04 4.65 -9.69
CA GLU A 209 -31.34 5.03 -10.29
C GLU A 209 -32.06 3.87 -11.01
N ILE A 210 -31.29 2.92 -11.55
CA ILE A 210 -31.82 1.74 -12.23
C ILE A 210 -32.36 0.67 -11.27
N HIS A 211 -32.03 0.74 -9.97
CA HIS A 211 -32.44 -0.24 -8.97
C HIS A 211 -33.94 -0.17 -8.70
N GLU A 212 -34.55 -1.35 -8.55
CA GLU A 212 -35.89 -1.54 -7.99
C GLU A 212 -35.83 -2.67 -6.97
N LYS A 213 -36.82 -2.72 -6.09
CA LYS A 213 -36.91 -3.75 -5.06
C LYS A 213 -36.72 -5.15 -5.68
N ASP A 214 -35.82 -5.92 -5.08
CA ASP A 214 -35.48 -7.30 -5.46
C ASP A 214 -34.83 -7.45 -6.86
N LEU A 215 -34.45 -6.35 -7.52
CA LEU A 215 -33.78 -6.40 -8.82
C LEU A 215 -32.40 -7.07 -8.75
N ASN A 216 -31.72 -6.90 -7.62
CA ASN A 216 -30.46 -7.57 -7.34
C ASN A 216 -30.65 -9.00 -6.80
N ASN A 217 -31.86 -9.48 -6.56
CA ASN A 217 -32.09 -10.83 -6.02
C ASN A 217 -32.34 -11.82 -7.16
N LEU A 218 -31.47 -12.82 -7.33
CA LEU A 218 -31.60 -13.86 -8.36
C LEU A 218 -32.69 -14.90 -8.05
N ASP A 219 -33.22 -14.94 -6.82
CA ASP A 219 -34.33 -15.81 -6.44
C ASP A 219 -35.72 -15.15 -6.65
N ALA A 220 -35.74 -13.87 -7.02
CA ALA A 220 -36.95 -13.11 -7.28
C ALA A 220 -37.13 -12.87 -8.78
N VAL A 221 -38.34 -12.97 -9.32
CA VAL A 221 -38.62 -12.55 -10.70
C VAL A 221 -38.85 -11.03 -10.71
N SER A 222 -38.24 -10.33 -11.65
CA SER A 222 -38.39 -8.87 -11.81
C SER A 222 -39.17 -8.55 -13.08
N VAL A 223 -40.07 -7.56 -13.01
CA VAL A 223 -40.79 -7.06 -14.19
C VAL A 223 -39.90 -6.12 -15.01
N LYS A 224 -39.06 -5.32 -14.33
CA LYS A 224 -38.10 -4.43 -14.98
C LYS A 224 -37.13 -5.22 -15.84
N GLN A 225 -36.83 -4.68 -17.02
CA GLN A 225 -35.75 -5.13 -17.88
C GLN A 225 -34.71 -4.03 -17.97
N LEU A 226 -33.43 -4.40 -17.91
CA LEU A 226 -32.33 -3.45 -18.07
C LEU A 226 -31.74 -3.57 -19.47
N THR A 227 -31.47 -2.43 -20.08
CA THR A 227 -30.72 -2.31 -21.33
C THR A 227 -29.21 -2.45 -21.08
N ARG A 228 -28.47 -2.73 -22.15
CA ARG A 228 -27.00 -2.80 -22.07
C ARG A 228 -26.38 -1.45 -21.74
N GLU A 229 -26.98 -0.37 -22.25
CA GLU A 229 -26.57 1.00 -22.01
C GLU A 229 -26.72 1.36 -20.52
N GLU A 230 -27.82 0.98 -19.87
CA GLU A 230 -28.03 1.17 -18.44
C GLU A 230 -26.99 0.41 -17.60
N ILE A 231 -26.71 -0.85 -17.95
CA ILE A 231 -25.68 -1.65 -17.27
C ILE A 231 -24.28 -1.06 -17.46
N ASN A 232 -23.92 -0.64 -18.67
CA ASN A 232 -22.64 -0.02 -18.94
C ASN A 232 -22.47 1.30 -18.19
N HIS A 233 -23.50 2.15 -18.17
CA HIS A 233 -23.47 3.39 -17.39
C HIS A 233 -23.31 3.12 -15.89
N TYR A 234 -23.96 2.08 -15.36
CA TYR A 234 -23.80 1.68 -13.98
C TYR A 234 -22.40 1.15 -13.67
N TYR A 235 -21.86 0.28 -14.54
CA TYR A 235 -20.47 -0.20 -14.45
C TYR A 235 -19.48 0.98 -14.37
N GLU A 236 -19.63 1.98 -15.24
CA GLU A 236 -18.75 3.15 -15.24
C GLU A 236 -18.85 3.98 -13.94
N LYS A 237 -20.03 4.05 -13.31
CA LYS A 237 -20.18 4.67 -11.99
C LYS A 237 -19.42 3.87 -10.92
N ILE A 238 -19.54 2.55 -10.92
CA ILE A 238 -18.82 1.66 -9.98
C ILE A 238 -17.31 1.80 -10.18
N ASN A 239 -16.84 1.74 -11.43
CA ASN A 239 -15.42 1.84 -11.78
C ASN A 239 -14.79 3.12 -11.23
N ARG A 240 -15.44 4.28 -11.43
CA ARG A 240 -14.98 5.56 -10.84
C ARG A 240 -14.99 5.56 -9.32
N LYS A 241 -16.09 5.09 -8.70
CA LYS A 241 -16.21 5.00 -7.24
C LYS A 241 -15.10 4.15 -6.62
N LEU A 242 -14.79 2.99 -7.22
CA LEU A 242 -13.73 2.10 -6.74
C LEU A 242 -12.34 2.68 -7.01
N ALA A 243 -12.10 3.33 -8.14
CA ALA A 243 -10.85 4.02 -8.41
C ALA A 243 -10.55 5.10 -7.35
N ASP A 244 -11.54 5.94 -7.02
CA ASP A 244 -11.40 6.99 -6.01
C ASP A 244 -11.14 6.44 -4.60
N TYR A 245 -11.76 5.30 -4.28
CA TYR A 245 -11.53 4.58 -3.02
C TYR A 245 -10.13 3.99 -2.94
N LEU A 246 -9.70 3.27 -3.97
CA LEU A 246 -8.40 2.59 -4.03
C LEU A 246 -7.22 3.56 -4.07
N LEU A 247 -7.42 4.79 -4.58
CA LEU A 247 -6.40 5.84 -4.54
C LEU A 247 -6.06 6.30 -3.12
N LYS A 248 -6.97 6.11 -2.16
CA LYS A 248 -6.81 6.54 -0.76
C LYS A 248 -6.43 5.39 0.17
N LEU A 249 -6.64 4.16 -0.29
CA LEU A 249 -6.46 2.95 0.51
C LEU A 249 -4.98 2.74 0.85
N THR A 250 -4.68 2.57 2.14
CA THR A 250 -3.34 2.21 2.62
C THR A 250 -3.32 0.84 3.30
N ASP A 251 -2.13 0.28 3.51
CA ASP A 251 -1.98 -1.02 4.17
C ASP A 251 -2.50 -1.02 5.61
N ASP A 252 -2.32 0.08 6.34
CA ASP A 252 -2.85 0.24 7.70
C ASP A 252 -4.39 0.18 7.70
N GLU A 253 -5.02 0.82 6.71
CA GLU A 253 -6.48 0.83 6.58
C GLU A 253 -7.07 -0.55 6.27
N LEU A 254 -6.32 -1.45 5.63
CA LEU A 254 -6.81 -2.79 5.27
C LEU A 254 -7.30 -3.58 6.50
N THR A 255 -6.66 -3.37 7.64
CA THR A 255 -7.02 -4.04 8.90
C THR A 255 -8.11 -3.32 9.69
N CYS A 256 -8.43 -2.08 9.33
CA CYS A 256 -9.46 -1.28 9.97
C CYS A 256 -10.88 -1.67 9.50
N MET A 257 -11.85 -1.50 10.39
CA MET A 257 -13.27 -1.67 10.11
C MET A 257 -13.87 -0.33 9.64
N PRO A 258 -14.59 -0.29 8.50
CA PRO A 258 -15.37 0.89 8.11
C PRO A 258 -16.46 1.22 9.15
N GLY A 259 -16.97 2.45 9.12
CA GLY A 259 -17.98 2.91 10.08
C GLY A 259 -19.21 1.98 10.14
N ASP A 260 -19.60 1.61 11.36
CA ASP A 260 -20.70 0.68 11.67
C ASP A 260 -20.60 -0.71 10.99
N CYS A 261 -19.43 -1.09 10.49
CA CYS A 261 -19.20 -2.37 9.84
C CYS A 261 -18.42 -3.33 10.73
N GLU A 262 -18.85 -4.57 10.79
CA GLU A 262 -18.24 -5.64 11.58
C GLU A 262 -17.04 -6.32 10.89
N TYR A 263 -16.76 -5.97 9.62
CA TYR A 263 -15.69 -6.56 8.82
C TYR A 263 -14.61 -5.53 8.53
N ASN A 264 -13.35 -5.95 8.56
CA ASN A 264 -12.26 -5.09 8.09
C ASN A 264 -12.26 -4.96 6.55
N ARG A 265 -11.63 -3.90 6.04
CA ARG A 265 -11.58 -3.60 4.60
C ARG A 265 -11.00 -4.76 3.78
N PHE A 266 -9.96 -5.44 4.28
CA PHE A 266 -9.37 -6.59 3.60
C PHE A 266 -10.37 -7.74 3.41
N THR A 267 -11.16 -8.04 4.44
CA THR A 267 -12.20 -9.07 4.39
C THR A 267 -13.27 -8.72 3.36
N LEU A 268 -13.70 -7.46 3.31
CA LEU A 268 -14.68 -6.99 2.33
C LEU A 268 -14.17 -7.13 0.89
N VAL A 269 -12.94 -6.67 0.62
CA VAL A 269 -12.30 -6.79 -0.70
C VAL A 269 -12.20 -8.27 -1.13
N LEU A 270 -11.68 -9.13 -0.26
CA LEU A 270 -11.51 -10.56 -0.57
C LEU A 270 -12.86 -11.26 -0.79
N ALA A 271 -13.86 -10.93 0.03
CA ALA A 271 -15.21 -11.45 -0.14
C ALA A 271 -15.83 -11.05 -1.49
N GLN A 272 -15.57 -9.81 -1.95
CA GLN A 272 -16.04 -9.37 -3.26
C GLN A 272 -15.28 -10.02 -4.41
N PHE A 273 -13.97 -10.23 -4.33
CA PHE A 273 -13.29 -10.99 -5.38
C PHE A 273 -13.87 -12.40 -5.54
N ARG A 274 -14.17 -13.08 -4.43
CA ARG A 274 -14.82 -14.40 -4.46
C ARG A 274 -16.21 -14.34 -5.10
N HIS A 275 -17.04 -13.36 -4.72
CA HIS A 275 -18.39 -13.18 -5.28
C HIS A 275 -18.34 -12.83 -6.78
N LEU A 276 -17.55 -11.82 -7.13
CA LEU A 276 -17.38 -11.30 -8.49
C LEU A 276 -16.99 -12.40 -9.47
N HIS A 277 -15.92 -13.14 -9.18
CA HIS A 277 -15.43 -14.20 -10.08
C HIS A 277 -16.40 -15.38 -10.18
N THR A 278 -17.19 -15.66 -9.13
CA THR A 278 -18.22 -16.71 -9.18
C THR A 278 -19.29 -16.35 -10.21
N HIS A 279 -19.85 -15.14 -10.14
CA HIS A 279 -20.89 -14.70 -11.07
C HIS A 279 -20.35 -14.41 -12.47
N MET A 280 -19.16 -13.84 -12.58
CA MET A 280 -18.49 -13.65 -13.88
C MET A 280 -18.26 -14.99 -14.59
N GLY A 281 -17.79 -16.02 -13.86
CA GLY A 281 -17.64 -17.37 -14.40
C GLY A 281 -18.95 -17.98 -14.90
N MET A 282 -20.08 -17.71 -14.22
CA MET A 282 -21.40 -18.14 -14.70
C MET A 282 -21.78 -17.46 -16.02
N VAL A 283 -21.61 -16.14 -16.13
CA VAL A 283 -21.92 -15.39 -17.37
C VAL A 283 -21.03 -15.83 -18.51
N MET A 284 -19.73 -16.04 -18.25
CA MET A 284 -18.82 -16.64 -19.24
C MET A 284 -19.29 -18.04 -19.67
N GLY A 285 -19.76 -18.86 -18.72
CA GLY A 285 -20.34 -20.17 -19.00
C GLY A 285 -21.56 -20.09 -19.94
N PHE A 286 -22.43 -19.09 -19.77
CA PHE A 286 -23.55 -18.84 -20.69
C PHE A 286 -23.07 -18.53 -22.10
N ILE A 287 -22.10 -17.61 -22.22
CA ILE A 287 -21.52 -17.23 -23.52
C ILE A 287 -20.88 -18.45 -24.19
N ILE A 288 -20.07 -19.23 -23.47
CA ILE A 288 -19.38 -20.40 -24.02
C ILE A 288 -20.38 -21.46 -24.48
N ALA A 289 -21.40 -21.76 -23.66
CA ALA A 289 -22.38 -22.80 -23.97
C ALA A 289 -23.18 -22.48 -25.24
N ASP A 290 -23.50 -21.21 -25.47
CA ASP A 290 -24.36 -20.79 -26.56
C ASP A 290 -23.60 -20.36 -27.83
N THR A 291 -22.38 -19.85 -27.68
CA THR A 291 -21.60 -19.28 -28.81
C THR A 291 -20.36 -20.10 -29.16
N GLY A 292 -19.87 -20.94 -28.24
CA GLY A 292 -18.58 -21.62 -28.37
C GLY A 292 -17.35 -20.71 -28.22
N LEU A 293 -17.54 -19.41 -27.94
CA LEU A 293 -16.46 -18.44 -27.78
C LEU A 293 -16.12 -18.25 -26.30
N TRP A 294 -14.83 -18.17 -25.98
CA TRP A 294 -14.34 -17.99 -24.61
C TRP A 294 -13.90 -16.55 -24.37
N PRO A 295 -14.61 -15.76 -23.52
CA PRO A 295 -14.20 -14.39 -23.19
C PRO A 295 -12.81 -14.30 -22.53
N ARG A 296 -11.97 -13.39 -23.02
CA ARG A 296 -10.62 -13.20 -22.50
C ARG A 296 -10.62 -12.73 -21.05
N VAL A 297 -9.71 -13.32 -20.25
CA VAL A 297 -9.35 -12.90 -18.89
C VAL A 297 -7.86 -12.58 -18.82
N LEU A 298 -7.43 -11.83 -17.81
CA LEU A 298 -6.07 -11.36 -17.62
C LEU A 298 -5.32 -12.18 -16.56
N GLY A 299 -4.22 -12.80 -16.97
CA GLY A 299 -3.24 -13.32 -16.03
C GLY A 299 -2.32 -12.23 -15.46
N LEU A 300 -1.49 -12.59 -14.49
CA LEU A 300 -0.46 -11.69 -13.93
C LEU A 300 0.70 -11.42 -14.89
N GLU A 301 0.92 -12.32 -15.87
CA GLU A 301 2.07 -12.28 -16.76
C GLU A 301 2.01 -11.15 -17.80
N ASN A 302 0.81 -10.64 -18.09
CA ASN A 302 0.60 -9.63 -19.13
C ASN A 302 0.01 -8.34 -18.55
N PRO A 303 0.38 -7.17 -19.09
CA PRO A 303 -0.25 -5.90 -18.72
C PRO A 303 -1.72 -5.87 -19.19
N VAL A 304 -2.50 -4.99 -18.57
CA VAL A 304 -3.87 -4.69 -19.04
C VAL A 304 -3.77 -4.07 -20.45
N PRO A 305 -4.49 -4.57 -21.46
CA PRO A 305 -4.45 -4.02 -22.81
C PRO A 305 -4.92 -2.55 -22.85
N THR A 306 -4.12 -1.67 -23.45
CA THR A 306 -4.44 -0.26 -23.67
C THR A 306 -4.87 0.05 -25.10
N GLU A 307 -4.66 -0.89 -26.02
CA GLU A 307 -5.02 -0.80 -27.45
C GLU A 307 -6.10 -1.85 -27.79
N GLU A 308 -6.50 -1.91 -29.06
CA GLU A 308 -7.48 -2.89 -29.53
C GLU A 308 -6.98 -4.33 -29.26
N TYR A 309 -7.87 -5.17 -28.72
CA TYR A 309 -7.54 -6.53 -28.31
C TYR A 309 -8.63 -7.51 -28.74
N SER A 310 -8.26 -8.79 -28.88
CA SER A 310 -9.24 -9.85 -29.13
C SER A 310 -10.05 -10.12 -27.86
N LYS A 311 -11.37 -9.87 -27.94
CA LYS A 311 -12.32 -10.10 -26.85
C LYS A 311 -12.38 -11.57 -26.39
N TYR A 312 -12.06 -12.49 -27.28
CA TYR A 312 -12.05 -13.93 -27.05
C TYR A 312 -10.63 -14.53 -27.16
N PHE A 313 -10.42 -15.71 -26.59
CA PHE A 313 -9.17 -16.50 -26.72
C PHE A 313 -9.04 -17.18 -28.07
#